data_AF-F1AGB7-F1
#
_entry.id   AF-F1AGB7-F1
#
_cell.length_a   1.000
_cell.length_b   1.000
_cell.length_c   1.000
_cell.angle_alpha   90.00
_cell.angle_beta   90.00
_cell.angle_gamma   90.00
#
_symmetry.space_group_name_H-M   'P 1'
#
loop_
_entity.id
_entity.type
_entity.pdbx_description
1 polymer ?
#
loop_
_entity_poly.entity_id
_entity_poly.type
_entity_poly.pdbx_seq_one_letter_code
_entity_poly.pdbx_strand_id
1 'polypeptide(L)'
;GTGRWVDSEGNMLSFTKWAPGEPNYLRTERCIEGLFFKDSSWNNIGCDSAKATICYDPSTDETPGLTESQLVVLRTKASYEVASCLCSVEGMKLVKIEDPASNTLVYNFAMRNKLGKYWMDGNDKKFTGRWT
;
A
#
# COMPACT_ATOMS: atom_id res chain seq x y z
N GLY A 1 21.31 -1.73 -1.82
CA GLY A 1 20.98 -0.67 -2.80
C GLY A 1 19.57 -0.22 -2.51
N THR A 2 19.33 1.08 -2.37
CA THR A 2 18.01 1.66 -2.16
C THR A 2 17.14 1.40 -3.40
N GLY A 3 16.26 0.39 -3.34
CA GLY A 3 15.29 0.08 -4.39
C GLY A 3 14.38 1.27 -4.65
N ARG A 4 14.04 1.49 -5.92
CA ARG A 4 13.10 2.53 -6.34
C ARG A 4 11.69 1.99 -6.12
N TRP A 5 11.03 2.46 -5.07
CA TRP A 5 9.63 2.12 -4.77
C TRP A 5 8.70 2.97 -5.63
N VAL A 6 7.74 2.31 -6.26
CA VAL A 6 6.75 2.90 -7.16
C VAL A 6 5.34 2.47 -6.77
N ASP A 7 4.36 3.29 -7.15
CA ASP A 7 2.96 2.88 -7.13
C ASP A 7 2.65 1.91 -8.28
N SER A 8 1.41 1.42 -8.34
CA SER A 8 0.93 0.50 -9.38
C SER A 8 0.97 1.10 -10.80
N GLU A 9 1.07 2.43 -10.92
CA GLU A 9 1.20 3.16 -12.18
C GLU A 9 2.67 3.42 -12.57
N GLY A 10 3.62 3.05 -11.72
CA GLY A 10 5.05 3.22 -11.96
C GLY A 10 5.61 4.60 -11.57
N ASN A 11 4.81 5.44 -10.90
CA ASN A 11 5.29 6.71 -10.36
C ASN A 11 6.10 6.46 -9.09
N MET A 12 7.17 7.24 -8.88
CA MET A 12 7.94 7.15 -7.64
C MET A 12 7.09 7.54 -6.44
N LEU A 13 7.20 6.80 -5.33
CA LEU A 13 6.61 7.23 -4.07
C LEU A 13 7.32 8.50 -3.58
N SER A 14 6.55 9.55 -3.28
CA SER A 14 7.03 10.83 -2.73
C SER A 14 7.30 10.77 -1.23
N PHE A 15 6.70 9.80 -0.55
CA PHE A 15 6.77 9.61 0.90
C PHE A 15 7.00 8.14 1.22
N THR A 16 7.82 7.89 2.25
CA THR A 16 7.98 6.56 2.83
C THR A 16 8.09 6.64 4.35
N LYS A 17 7.57 5.62 5.05
CA LYS A 17 7.63 5.51 6.52
C LYS A 17 8.19 4.16 6.94
N TRP A 18 9.33 3.76 6.38
CA TRP A 18 9.97 2.49 6.71
C TRP A 18 10.23 2.33 8.21
N ALA A 19 10.03 1.12 8.72
CA ALA A 19 10.46 0.75 10.07
C ALA A 19 12.00 0.81 10.18
N PRO A 20 12.56 1.02 11.38
CA PRO A 20 14.01 0.97 11.56
C PRO A 20 14.61 -0.35 11.04
N GLY A 21 15.61 -0.25 10.16
CA GLY A 21 16.23 -1.41 9.49
C GLY A 21 15.58 -1.80 8.16
N GLU A 22 14.44 -1.20 7.82
CA GLU A 22 13.75 -1.41 6.55
C GLU A 22 14.03 -0.28 5.55
N PRO A 23 13.95 -0.54 4.23
CA PRO A 23 13.71 -1.85 3.64
C PRO A 23 14.96 -2.76 3.69
N ASN A 24 14.76 -4.02 4.08
CA ASN A 24 15.78 -5.06 4.05
C ASN A 24 15.60 -5.89 2.75
N TYR A 25 16.60 -5.91 1.88
CA TYR A 25 16.43 -6.42 0.50
C TYR A 25 16.65 -7.94 0.40
N LEU A 26 15.81 -8.73 1.07
CA LEU A 26 15.72 -10.16 0.74
C LEU A 26 15.13 -10.31 -0.67
N ARG A 27 15.69 -11.22 -1.49
CA ARG A 27 15.49 -11.25 -2.96
C ARG A 27 14.02 -11.31 -3.42
N THR A 28 13.09 -11.66 -2.54
CA THR A 28 11.66 -11.88 -2.80
C THR A 28 10.74 -10.80 -2.23
N GLU A 29 11.24 -9.84 -1.44
CA GLU A 29 10.41 -8.87 -0.70
C GLU A 29 10.19 -7.57 -1.47
N ARG A 30 9.20 -7.57 -2.37
CA ARG A 30 8.98 -6.49 -3.34
C ARG A 30 7.72 -5.65 -3.16
N CYS A 31 6.97 -5.89 -2.10
CA CYS A 31 5.69 -5.22 -1.84
C CYS A 31 5.69 -4.56 -0.46
N ILE A 32 4.95 -3.46 -0.32
CA ILE A 32 4.88 -2.71 0.94
C ILE A 32 3.68 -3.17 1.78
N GLU A 33 3.93 -3.56 3.02
CA GLU A 33 2.88 -3.72 4.03
C GLU A 33 2.90 -2.58 5.06
N GLY A 34 1.71 -2.16 5.47
CA GLY A 34 1.53 -1.30 6.64
C GLY A 34 1.58 -2.14 7.93
N LEU A 35 2.31 -1.65 8.94
CA LEU A 35 2.43 -2.31 10.24
C LEU A 35 1.53 -1.65 11.28
N PHE A 36 0.56 -2.42 11.78
CA PHE A 36 -0.31 -2.02 12.88
C PHE A 36 0.44 -1.82 14.21
N PHE A 37 1.44 -2.65 14.55
CA PHE A 37 2.06 -2.66 15.89
C PHE A 37 3.36 -1.83 15.99
N LYS A 38 3.74 -1.08 14.95
CA LYS A 38 5.02 -0.35 14.92
C LYS A 38 4.82 1.10 14.48
N ASP A 39 4.06 1.89 15.24
CA ASP A 39 3.95 3.34 15.07
C ASP A 39 3.70 3.80 13.61
N SER A 40 2.74 3.19 12.92
CA SER A 40 2.39 3.48 11.52
C SER A 40 3.52 3.29 10.49
N SER A 41 4.53 2.48 10.82
CA SER A 41 5.66 2.19 9.92
C SER A 41 5.37 1.10 8.90
N TRP A 42 6.22 1.03 7.88
CA TRP A 42 6.09 0.14 6.74
C TRP A 42 7.19 -0.91 6.73
N ASN A 43 6.90 -2.04 6.12
CA ASN A 43 7.86 -3.12 5.89
C ASN A 43 7.78 -3.57 4.44
N ASN A 44 8.91 -3.86 3.81
CA ASN A 44 8.88 -4.60 2.56
C ASN A 44 8.75 -6.09 2.86
N ILE A 45 7.97 -6.79 2.05
CA ILE A 45 7.67 -8.20 2.28
C ILE A 45 7.35 -8.89 0.96
N GLY A 46 7.43 -10.22 0.96
CA GLY A 46 7.03 -11.04 -0.17
C GLY A 46 5.57 -10.80 -0.56
N CYS A 47 5.35 -10.54 -1.84
CA CYS A 47 4.04 -10.18 -2.41
C CYS A 47 2.99 -11.30 -2.27
N ASP A 48 3.42 -12.55 -2.13
CA ASP A 48 2.55 -13.73 -1.96
C ASP A 48 1.93 -13.84 -0.55
N SER A 49 2.30 -12.96 0.39
CA SER A 49 1.73 -12.95 1.73
C SER A 49 0.24 -12.61 1.71
N ALA A 50 -0.58 -13.37 2.43
CA ALA A 50 -2.01 -13.04 2.58
C ALA A 50 -2.22 -11.91 3.62
N LYS A 51 -2.70 -10.75 3.18
CA LYS A 51 -2.98 -9.58 4.05
C LYS A 51 -4.35 -8.97 3.74
N ALA A 52 -4.88 -8.22 4.70
CA ALA A 52 -6.08 -7.41 4.47
C ALA A 52 -5.79 -6.32 3.42
N THR A 53 -6.82 -5.88 2.73
CA THR A 53 -6.70 -4.89 1.66
C THR A 53 -7.41 -3.61 2.06
N ILE A 54 -6.73 -2.48 1.87
CA ILE A 54 -7.34 -1.15 1.92
C ILE A 54 -7.33 -0.60 0.50
N CYS A 55 -8.52 -0.43 -0.06
CA CYS A 55 -8.72 0.24 -1.34
C CYS A 55 -8.96 1.74 -1.15
N TYR A 56 -8.76 2.48 -2.22
CA TYR A 56 -9.02 3.89 -2.41
C TYR A 56 -10.00 4.07 -3.57
N ASP A 57 -11.12 4.76 -3.32
CA ASP A 57 -12.11 5.11 -4.32
C ASP A 57 -11.89 6.56 -4.85
N PRO A 58 -11.40 6.73 -6.09
CA PRO A 58 -11.17 8.05 -6.69
C PRO A 58 -12.45 8.77 -7.11
N SER A 59 -13.63 8.14 -7.07
CA SER A 59 -14.88 8.80 -7.50
C SER A 59 -15.35 9.88 -6.52
N THR A 60 -14.82 9.88 -5.30
CA THR A 60 -15.13 10.81 -4.22
C THR A 60 -14.08 11.94 -4.10
N ASP A 61 -13.24 12.11 -5.13
CA ASP A 61 -12.10 13.03 -5.20
C ASP A 61 -12.51 14.49 -5.45
N GLU A 62 -13.39 15.02 -4.59
CA GLU A 62 -13.82 16.43 -4.64
C GLU A 62 -12.88 17.34 -3.83
N THR A 63 -11.97 16.79 -3.03
CA THR A 63 -11.09 17.54 -2.13
C THR A 63 -9.62 17.14 -2.29
N PRO A 64 -8.67 18.09 -2.22
CA PRO A 64 -7.25 17.75 -2.20
C PRO A 64 -6.88 16.88 -0.99
N GLY A 65 -6.25 15.73 -1.27
CA GLY A 65 -5.72 14.83 -0.26
C GLY A 65 -6.70 13.73 0.16
N LEU A 66 -6.12 12.66 0.71
CA LEU A 66 -6.85 11.46 1.08
C LEU A 66 -7.80 11.71 2.26
N THR A 67 -9.05 11.28 2.14
CA THR A 67 -10.04 11.28 3.22
C THR A 67 -10.55 9.88 3.53
N GLU A 68 -11.12 9.70 4.73
CA GLU A 68 -11.58 8.39 5.20
C GLU A 68 -12.77 7.86 4.39
N SER A 69 -13.61 8.73 3.82
CA SER A 69 -14.73 8.31 2.95
C SER A 69 -14.27 7.62 1.67
N GLN A 70 -13.02 7.82 1.26
CA GLN A 70 -12.43 7.18 0.08
C GLN A 70 -11.86 5.79 0.42
N LEU A 71 -11.79 5.41 1.70
CA LEU A 71 -11.17 4.16 2.13
C LEU A 71 -12.18 3.02 2.25
N VAL A 72 -11.88 1.91 1.58
CA VAL A 72 -12.70 0.69 1.62
C VAL A 72 -11.87 -0.49 2.09
N VAL A 73 -12.40 -1.26 3.06
CA VAL A 73 -11.76 -2.49 3.55
C VAL A 73 -12.29 -3.69 2.80
N LEU A 74 -11.40 -4.49 2.21
CA LEU A 74 -11.70 -5.86 1.82
C LEU A 74 -11.10 -6.82 2.86
N ARG A 75 -11.99 -7.51 3.59
CA ARG A 75 -11.58 -8.38 4.71
C ARG A 75 -10.96 -9.70 4.27
N THR A 76 -11.27 -10.17 3.06
CA THR A 76 -10.65 -11.36 2.49
C THR A 76 -9.17 -11.09 2.29
N LYS A 77 -8.32 -11.86 2.98
CA LYS A 77 -6.87 -11.71 2.87
C LYS A 77 -6.38 -12.26 1.54
N ALA A 78 -5.52 -11.52 0.86
CA ALA A 78 -5.04 -11.84 -0.49
C ALA A 78 -3.54 -11.53 -0.63
N SER A 79 -2.91 -12.11 -1.67
CA SER A 79 -1.59 -11.64 -2.13
C SER A 79 -1.70 -10.22 -2.69
N TYR A 80 -0.57 -9.54 -2.85
CA TYR A 80 -0.55 -8.15 -3.31
C TYR A 80 -1.24 -7.97 -4.67
N GLU A 81 -0.94 -8.84 -5.64
CA GLU A 81 -1.52 -8.81 -6.99
C GLU A 81 -3.03 -9.05 -6.96
N VAL A 82 -3.48 -10.01 -6.14
CA VAL A 82 -4.92 -10.29 -5.99
C VAL A 82 -5.60 -9.14 -5.26
N ALA A 83 -4.98 -8.55 -4.24
CA ALA A 83 -5.51 -7.38 -3.54
C ALA A 83 -5.66 -6.17 -4.47
N SER A 84 -4.65 -5.91 -5.30
CA SER A 84 -4.71 -4.89 -6.35
C SER A 84 -5.86 -5.15 -7.32
N CYS A 85 -5.98 -6.39 -7.82
CA CYS A 85 -7.07 -6.80 -8.71
C CYS A 85 -8.45 -6.61 -8.06
N LEU A 86 -8.61 -7.00 -6.80
CA LEU A 86 -9.88 -6.86 -6.07
C LEU A 86 -10.31 -5.40 -5.91
N CYS A 87 -9.39 -4.46 -5.73
CA CYS A 87 -9.75 -3.04 -5.77
C CYS A 87 -10.15 -2.63 -7.21
N SER A 88 -9.36 -3.03 -8.21
CA SER A 88 -9.55 -2.59 -9.60
C SER A 88 -10.85 -3.08 -10.24
N VAL A 89 -11.34 -4.28 -9.91
CA VAL A 89 -12.62 -4.77 -10.46
C VAL A 89 -13.83 -3.97 -9.97
N GLU A 90 -13.70 -3.26 -8.86
CA GLU A 90 -14.71 -2.34 -8.31
C GLU A 90 -14.45 -0.88 -8.70
N GLY A 91 -13.53 -0.62 -9.66
CA GLY A 91 -13.15 0.74 -10.07
C GLY A 91 -12.28 1.50 -9.05
N MET A 92 -11.82 0.83 -8.00
CA MET A 92 -10.94 1.37 -6.97
C MET A 92 -9.46 1.06 -7.25
N LYS A 93 -8.56 1.59 -6.42
CA LYS A 93 -7.13 1.25 -6.41
C LYS A 93 -6.69 0.80 -5.02
N LEU A 94 -5.51 0.19 -4.88
CA LEU A 94 -4.92 0.07 -3.54
C LEU A 94 -4.67 1.48 -2.98
N VAL A 95 -4.80 1.65 -1.67
CA VAL A 95 -4.58 2.97 -1.06
C VAL A 95 -3.14 3.42 -1.24
N LYS A 96 -2.95 4.59 -1.85
CA LYS A 96 -1.64 5.23 -1.98
C LYS A 96 -1.42 6.17 -0.79
N ILE A 97 -0.24 6.13 -0.20
CA ILE A 97 0.14 7.00 0.93
C ILE A 97 1.23 7.95 0.46
N GLU A 98 0.88 9.22 0.26
CA GLU A 98 1.76 10.21 -0.38
C GLU A 98 2.35 11.24 0.59
N ASP A 99 1.91 11.24 1.85
CA ASP A 99 2.31 12.21 2.86
C ASP A 99 2.05 11.69 4.30
N PRO A 100 2.59 12.38 5.33
CA PRO A 100 2.41 11.98 6.74
C PRO A 100 0.95 11.98 7.24
N ALA A 101 0.10 12.87 6.74
CA ALA A 101 -1.31 12.96 7.14
C ALA A 101 -2.09 11.76 6.60
N SER A 102 -1.91 11.44 5.32
CA SER A 102 -2.44 10.23 4.69
C SER A 102 -1.97 8.96 5.41
N ASN A 103 -0.69 8.90 5.84
CA ASN A 103 -0.17 7.77 6.61
C ASN A 103 -0.89 7.60 7.95
N THR A 104 -1.09 8.70 8.66
CA THR A 104 -1.80 8.72 9.95
C THR A 104 -3.26 8.30 9.79
N LEU A 105 -3.91 8.79 8.74
CA LEU A 105 -5.30 8.47 8.42
C LEU A 105 -5.48 6.99 8.12
N VAL A 106 -4.68 6.42 7.20
CA VAL A 106 -4.76 5.00 6.82
C VAL A 106 -4.42 4.09 8.00
N TYR A 107 -3.42 4.44 8.81
CA TYR A 107 -3.08 3.71 10.03
C TYR A 107 -4.27 3.67 11.01
N ASN A 108 -4.85 4.83 11.33
CA ASN A 108 -5.98 4.90 12.26
C ASN A 108 -7.22 4.16 11.74
N PHE A 109 -7.47 4.23 10.42
CA PHE A 109 -8.52 3.47 9.77
C PHE A 109 -8.30 1.96 9.89
N ALA A 110 -7.07 1.47 9.65
CA ALA A 110 -6.69 0.08 9.82
C ALA A 110 -6.81 -0.39 11.28
N MET A 111 -6.44 0.47 12.24
CA MET A 111 -6.56 0.21 13.68
C MET A 111 -8.02 0.00 14.09
N ARG A 112 -8.91 0.93 13.73
CA ARG A 112 -10.36 0.84 14.04
C ARG A 112 -11.01 -0.39 13.42
N ASN A 113 -10.57 -0.78 12.22
CA ASN A 113 -11.08 -1.95 11.52
C ASN A 113 -10.41 -3.28 11.91
N LYS A 114 -9.42 -3.24 12.83
CA LYS A 114 -8.69 -4.40 13.36
C LYS A 114 -8.03 -5.26 12.27
N LEU A 115 -7.41 -4.63 11.28
CA LEU A 115 -6.87 -5.33 10.11
C LEU A 115 -5.57 -6.09 10.38
N GLY A 116 -4.82 -5.70 11.42
CA GLY A 116 -3.44 -6.14 11.58
C GLY A 116 -2.58 -5.56 10.45
N LYS A 117 -1.86 -6.41 9.71
CA LYS A 117 -1.06 -5.95 8.56
C LYS A 117 -1.92 -5.84 7.31
N TYR A 118 -1.66 -4.84 6.48
CA TYR A 118 -2.46 -4.54 5.29
C TYR A 118 -1.61 -4.15 4.09
N TRP A 119 -2.15 -4.37 2.90
CA TRP A 119 -1.56 -3.91 1.64
C TRP A 119 -1.87 -2.42 1.39
N MET A 120 -0.90 -1.74 0.79
CA MET A 120 -1.00 -0.38 0.26
C MET A 120 -0.37 -0.34 -1.14
N ASP A 121 -0.62 0.71 -1.90
CA ASP A 121 -0.06 0.86 -3.23
C ASP A 121 1.42 1.27 -3.17
N GLY A 122 2.29 0.26 -3.17
CA GLY A 122 3.72 0.44 -3.30
C GLY A 122 4.44 -0.89 -3.54
N ASN A 123 5.36 -0.90 -4.51
CA ASN A 123 6.20 -2.05 -4.83
C ASN A 123 7.54 -1.61 -5.46
N ASP A 124 8.55 -2.47 -5.47
CA ASP A 124 9.82 -2.24 -6.17
C ASP A 124 10.02 -3.24 -7.33
N LYS A 125 8.92 -3.84 -7.81
CA LYS A 125 8.97 -4.80 -8.92
C LYS A 125 9.52 -4.08 -10.14
N LYS A 126 10.41 -4.77 -10.87
CA LYS A 126 10.80 -4.31 -12.20
C LYS A 126 9.54 -4.30 -13.06
N PHE A 127 9.18 -3.12 -13.57
CA PHE A 127 8.15 -3.00 -14.59
C PHE A 127 8.63 -3.75 -15.84
N THR A 128 8.18 -4.99 -16.05
CA THR A 128 8.61 -5.83 -17.18
C THR A 128 8.03 -5.37 -18.52
N GLY A 129 7.40 -4.19 -18.59
CA GLY A 129 6.70 -3.66 -19.75
C GLY A 129 7.31 -2.42 -20.43
N ARG A 130 8.42 -1.87 -19.94
CA ARG A 130 9.08 -0.72 -20.60
C ARG A 130 10.40 -1.15 -21.25
N TRP A 131 10.28 -1.70 -22.45
CA TRP A 131 11.41 -1.80 -23.38
C TRP A 131 11.52 -0.48 -24.15
N THR A 132 12.57 0.30 -23.88
CA THR A 132 13.25 1.18 -24.84
C THR A 132 14.68 1.36 -24.37
#